data_AF-A0A346TP72-F1
#
_entry.id   AF-A0A346TP72-F1
#
_cell.length_a   1.000
_cell.length_b   1.000
_cell.length_c   1.000
_cell.angle_alpha   90.00
_cell.angle_beta   90.00
_cell.angle_gamma   90.00
#
_symmetry.space_group_name_H-M   'P 1'
#
loop_
_entity.id
_entity.type
_entity.pdbx_description
1 polymer ?
#
loop_
_entity_poly.entity_id
_entity_poly.type
_entity_poly.pdbx_seq_one_letter_code
_entity_poly.pdbx_strand_id
1 'polypeptide(L)' 'MELSNSDRQRYRIKTSGKSPTEINKELRKRGVRGFVVNVDPEEVTMLVEKKDKRHNKECMR' A
#
# COMPACT_ATOMS: atom_id res chain seq x y z
N MET A 1 -13.14 5.24 8.94
CA MET A 1 -11.98 4.33 9.01
C MET A 1 -11.54 4.30 10.46
N GLU A 2 -11.85 3.24 11.20
CA GLU A 2 -11.35 3.11 12.57
C GLU A 2 -9.88 2.68 12.51
N LEU A 3 -8.99 3.54 13.03
CA LEU A 3 -7.54 3.28 13.04
C LEU A 3 -7.20 1.96 13.76
N SER A 4 -8.00 1.57 14.76
CA SER A 4 -7.86 0.33 15.54
C SER A 4 -7.96 -0.95 14.70
N ASN A 5 -8.61 -0.88 13.53
CA ASN A 5 -8.84 -2.03 12.64
C ASN A 5 -7.88 -2.07 11.44
N SER A 6 -6.86 -1.21 11.44
CA SER A 6 -5.87 -1.14 10.37
C SER A 6 -4.48 -1.53 10.85
N ASP A 7 -3.77 -2.27 10.02
CA ASP A 7 -2.38 -2.68 10.26
C ASP A 7 -1.45 -1.97 9.26
N ARG A 8 -0.20 -1.73 9.68
CA ARG A 8 0.86 -1.31 8.74
C ARG A 8 1.30 -2.52 7.92
N GLN A 9 1.30 -2.38 6.60
CA GLN A 9 1.77 -3.38 5.64
C GLN A 9 2.83 -2.79 4.73
N ARG A 10 3.90 -3.56 4.49
CA ARG A 10 4.99 -3.18 3.59
C ARG A 10 4.85 -3.94 2.29
N TYR A 11 4.90 -3.20 1.19
CA TYR A 11 4.84 -3.74 -0.17
C TYR A 11 6.12 -3.38 -0.90
N ARG A 12 6.83 -4.38 -1.41
CA ARG A 12 8.01 -4.17 -2.25
C ARG A 12 7.56 -3.70 -3.62
N ILE A 13 7.99 -2.50 -4.00
CA ILE A 13 7.71 -1.89 -5.29
C ILE A 13 8.80 -0.86 -5.55
N LYS A 14 9.29 -0.77 -6.79
CA LYS A 14 10.23 0.30 -7.15
C LYS A 14 9.51 1.64 -7.09
N THR A 15 9.85 2.42 -6.08
CA THR A 15 9.32 3.77 -5.84
C THR A 15 10.30 4.86 -6.28
N SER A 16 11.55 4.49 -6.58
CA SER A 16 12.59 5.43 -7.01
C SER A 16 12.11 6.29 -8.20
N GLY A 17 12.17 7.61 -8.01
CA GLY A 17 11.73 8.59 -9.00
C GLY A 17 10.21 8.78 -9.12
N LYS A 18 9.39 8.14 -8.27
CA LYS A 18 7.93 8.32 -8.25
C LYS A 18 7.50 9.10 -7.00
N SER A 19 6.53 9.99 -7.18
CA SER A 19 5.86 10.67 -6.06
C SER A 19 4.94 9.70 -5.30
N PRO A 20 4.65 9.96 -4.00
CA PRO A 20 3.70 9.16 -3.23
C PRO A 20 2.32 9.03 -3.90
N THR A 21 1.87 10.07 -4.59
CA THR A 21 0.59 10.08 -5.33
C THR A 21 0.62 9.12 -6.52
N GLU A 22 1.71 9.06 -7.26
CA GLU A 22 1.87 8.11 -8.38
C GLU A 22 1.91 6.67 -7.89
N ILE A 23 2.63 6.41 -6.81
CA ILE A 23 2.69 5.10 -6.16
C ILE A 23 1.30 4.67 -5.70
N ASN A 24 0.56 5.57 -5.03
CA ASN A 24 -0.82 5.30 -4.62
C ASN A 24 -1.74 5.02 -5.81
N LYS A 25 -1.58 5.75 -6.92
CA LYS A 25 -2.34 5.51 -8.15
C LYS A 25 -2.02 4.15 -8.76
N GLU A 26 -0.75 3.73 -8.77
CA GLU A 26 -0.33 2.42 -9.26
C GLU A 26 -0.87 1.29 -8.39
N LEU A 27 -0.77 1.41 -7.07
CA LEU A 27 -1.31 0.43 -6.11
C LEU A 27 -2.82 0.29 -6.25
N ARG A 28 -3.55 1.41 -6.39
CA ARG A 28 -4.99 1.39 -6.66
C ARG A 28 -5.35 0.73 -7.98
N LYS A 29 -4.56 0.96 -9.04
CA LYS A 29 -4.75 0.27 -10.34
C LYS A 29 -4.56 -1.24 -10.23
N ARG A 30 -3.66 -1.70 -9.34
CA ARG A 30 -3.47 -3.12 -9.04
C ARG A 30 -4.58 -3.71 -8.15
N GLY A 31 -5.46 -2.87 -7.59
CA GLY A 31 -6.52 -3.29 -6.67
C GLY A 31 -6.14 -3.19 -5.18
N VAL A 32 -4.93 -2.73 -4.86
CA VAL A 32 -4.48 -2.58 -3.47
C VAL A 32 -5.22 -1.41 -2.80
N ARG A 33 -5.84 -1.69 -1.66
CA ARG A 33 -6.61 -0.73 -0.86
C ARG A 33 -5.87 -0.31 0.39
N GLY A 34 -5.84 0.98 0.67
CA GLY A 34 -5.25 1.50 1.89
C GLY A 34 -4.76 2.92 1.71
N PHE A 35 -3.99 3.38 2.69
CA PHE A 35 -3.40 4.71 2.72
C PHE A 35 -1.88 4.62 2.81
N VAL A 36 -1.16 5.27 1.90
CA VAL A 36 0.31 5.32 1.94
C VAL A 36 0.76 6.19 3.11
N VAL A 37 1.57 5.65 4.02
CA VAL A 37 2.09 6.37 5.20
C VAL A 37 3.60 6.58 5.15
N ASN A 38 4.33 5.75 4.40
CA ASN A 38 5.76 5.95 4.15
C ASN A 38 6.13 5.45 2.75
N VAL A 39 7.10 6.11 2.12
CA VAL A 39 7.66 5.73 0.83
C VAL A 39 9.18 5.66 0.97
N ASP A 40 9.72 4.45 0.86
CA ASP A 40 11.16 4.19 0.82
C ASP A 40 11.54 3.78 -0.60
N PRO A 41 12.80 3.91 -1.06
CA PRO A 41 13.18 3.71 -2.47
C PRO A 41 12.80 2.36 -3.12
N GLU A 42 12.63 1.32 -2.32
CA GLU A 42 12.31 -0.05 -2.78
C GLU A 42 11.00 -0.61 -2.20
N GLU A 43 10.29 0.18 -1.40
CA GLU A 43 9.08 -0.26 -0.73
C GLU A 43 8.16 0.87 -0.32
N VAL A 44 6.90 0.53 -0.08
CA VAL A 44 5.91 1.45 0.44
C VAL A 44 5.26 0.84 1.67
N THR A 45 5.12 1.65 2.71
CA THR A 45 4.33 1.27 3.89
C THR A 45 2.94 1.86 3.73
N MET A 46 1.94 1.01 3.83
CA MET A 46 0.53 1.39 3.80
C MET A 46 -0.16 1.04 5.11
N LEU A 47 -1.09 1.89 5.52
CA LEU A 47 -2.10 1.55 6.50
C LEU A 47 -3.26 0.84 5.78
N VAL A 48 -3.52 -0.40 6.15
CA VAL A 48 -4.44 -1.31 5.47
C VAL A 48 -5.44 -1.88 6.47
N GLU A 49 -6.73 -1.84 6.15
CA GLU A 49 -7.73 -2.50 6.99
C GLU A 49 -7.52 -4.01 7.02
N LYS A 50 -7.68 -4.65 8.18
CA LYS A 50 -7.45 -6.09 8.36
C LYS A 50 -8.21 -6.96 7.34
N LYS A 51 -9.42 -6.55 6.94
CA LYS A 51 -10.24 -7.23 5.93
C LYS A 51 -9.61 -7.24 4.54
N ASP A 52 -8.88 -6.19 4.17
CA ASP A 52 -8.29 -6.01 2.85
C ASP A 52 -6.87 -6.59 2.77
N LYS A 53 -6.27 -6.99 3.89
CA LYS A 53 -4.89 -7.52 3.95
C LYS A 53 -4.68 -8.73 3.04
N ARG A 54 -5.62 -9.68 3.02
CA ARG A 54 -5.54 -10.87 2.16
C ARG A 54 -5.68 -10.49 0.68
N HIS A 55 -6.68 -9.70 0.35
CA HIS A 55 -6.93 -9.22 -1.01
C HIS A 55 -5.73 -8.44 -1.57
N ASN A 56 -5.18 -7.51 -0.79
CA ASN A 56 -4.01 -6.73 -1.20
C ASN A 56 -2.78 -7.60 -1.41
N LYS A 57 -2.58 -8.64 -0.59
CA LYS A 57 -1.48 -9.59 -0.77
C LYS A 57 -1.61 -10.37 -2.08
N GLU A 58 -2.84 -10.71 -2.47
CA GLU A 58 -3.14 -11.34 -3.76
C GLU A 58 -2.90 -10.37 -4.93
N CYS A 59 -3.26 -9.09 -4.79
CA CYS A 59 -3.02 -8.04 -5.80
C CYS A 59 -1.54 -7.68 -6.00
N MET A 60 -0.67 -8.04 -5.05
CA MET A 60 0.77 -7.78 -5.07
C MET A 60 1.61 -8.98 -5.51
N ARG A 61 0.99 -10.14 -5.73
CA ARG A 61 1.61 -11.28 -6.42
C ARG A 61 1.75 -10.99 -7.90
#